data_AF-A0A938KYW9-F1
#
_entry.id   AF-A0A938KYW9-F1
#
_cell.length_a   1.000
_cell.length_b   1.000
_cell.length_c   1.000
_cell.angle_alpha   90.00
_cell.angle_beta   90.00
_cell.angle_gamma   90.00
#
_symmetry.space_group_name_H-M   'P 1'
#
loop_
_entity.id
_entity.type
_entity.pdbx_description
1 polymer ?
#
loop_
_entity_poly.entity_id
_entity_poly.type
_entity_poly.pdbx_seq_one_letter_code
_entity_poly.pdbx_strand_id
1 'polypeptide(L)'
;YHERVLELLERSGGLRVYASCFSHQLVALWQGGTVERRRERLLGWERLELTGTHGALAGMDSLSALCMNIDEVTEVPPGAALVASSPGCACQALSYGDRMLTCQAHPEMNPHRNGAAASAAALLLCRGRPAVYRSFRRGRPDASDASSDEFMKRVAGWLAGSADPLSTGDGR
;
A
#
# COMPACT_ATOMS: atom_id res chain seq x y z
N TYR A 1 23.01 -0.83 -0.98
CA TYR A 1 21.91 0.13 -0.75
C TYR A 1 20.81 -0.48 0.11
N HIS A 2 20.29 -1.66 -0.24
CA HIS A 2 19.26 -2.36 0.54
C HIS A 2 19.67 -2.69 1.98
N GLU A 3 20.90 -3.18 2.21
CA GLU A 3 21.41 -3.52 3.56
C GLU A 3 21.33 -2.37 4.58
N ARG A 4 21.56 -1.12 4.16
CA ARG A 4 21.47 0.05 5.05
C ARG A 4 20.04 0.37 5.49
N VAL A 5 19.05 0.09 4.65
CA VAL A 5 17.63 0.25 5.01
C VAL A 5 17.24 -0.80 6.04
N LEU A 6 17.79 -2.02 5.91
CA LEU A 6 17.54 -3.12 6.83
C LEU A 6 18.20 -2.90 8.19
N GLU A 7 19.45 -2.43 8.22
CA GLU A 7 20.10 -1.98 9.46
C GLU A 7 19.30 -0.86 10.14
N LEU A 8 18.68 0.04 9.37
CA LEU A 8 17.80 1.09 9.91
C LEU A 8 16.54 0.52 10.55
N LEU A 9 15.92 -0.52 9.95
CA LEU A 9 14.76 -1.22 10.51
C LEU A 9 15.11 -1.99 11.79
N GLU A 10 16.26 -2.67 11.82
CA GLU A 10 16.72 -3.38 13.01
C GLU A 10 17.09 -2.41 14.15
N ARG A 11 17.73 -1.29 13.82
CA ARG A 11 18.16 -0.27 14.80
C ARG A 11 17.04 0.66 15.26
N SER A 12 15.89 0.67 14.58
CA SER A 12 14.75 1.51 14.96
C SER A 12 13.95 0.96 16.15
N GLY A 13 14.42 -0.11 16.79
CA GLY A 13 14.20 -0.34 18.23
C GLY A 13 12.76 -0.13 18.70
N GLY A 14 11.83 -0.95 18.21
CA GLY A 14 10.43 -0.95 18.67
C GLY A 14 9.49 0.05 17.96
N LEU A 15 9.97 0.85 17.01
CA LEU A 15 9.12 1.71 16.19
C LEU A 15 8.24 0.90 15.22
N ARG A 16 7.03 1.39 14.97
CA ARG A 16 6.13 0.90 13.92
C ARG A 16 6.55 1.51 12.57
N VAL A 17 6.46 0.73 11.50
CA VAL A 17 6.92 1.10 10.15
C VAL A 17 5.82 0.86 9.12
N TYR A 18 5.61 1.85 8.25
CA TYR A 18 4.80 1.70 7.04
C TYR A 18 5.68 1.82 5.80
N ALA A 19 5.53 0.90 4.85
CA ALA A 19 6.31 0.86 3.61
C ALA A 19 5.39 0.70 2.38
N SER A 20 5.58 1.54 1.36
CA SER A 20 4.78 1.56 0.13
C SER A 20 5.61 1.23 -1.13
N CYS A 21 5.00 0.54 -2.09
CA CYS A 21 5.51 0.22 -3.43
C CYS A 21 6.87 -0.51 -3.42
N PHE A 22 7.96 0.14 -3.85
CA PHE A 22 9.28 -0.48 -3.88
C PHE A 22 9.75 -0.90 -2.48
N SER A 23 9.43 -0.13 -1.45
CA SER A 23 9.81 -0.46 -0.08
C SER A 23 9.05 -1.68 0.48
N HIS A 24 7.82 -1.93 0.01
CA HIS A 24 7.09 -3.17 0.30
C HIS A 24 7.84 -4.40 -0.26
N GLN A 25 8.37 -4.29 -1.47
CA GLN A 25 9.15 -5.36 -2.12
C GLN A 25 10.48 -5.63 -1.40
N LEU A 26 11.18 -4.57 -0.99
CA LEU A 26 12.42 -4.71 -0.23
C LEU A 26 12.20 -5.42 1.10
N VAL A 27 11.12 -5.07 1.80
CA VAL A 27 10.75 -5.74 3.05
C VAL A 27 10.42 -7.21 2.82
N ALA A 28 9.69 -7.53 1.76
CA ALA A 28 9.36 -8.92 1.43
C ALA A 28 10.63 -9.75 1.14
N LEU A 29 11.57 -9.21 0.35
CA LEU A 29 12.86 -9.85 0.08
C LEU A 29 13.67 -10.07 1.36
N TRP A 30 13.71 -9.08 2.25
CA TRP A 30 14.40 -9.19 3.53
C TRP A 30 13.84 -10.31 4.41
N GLN A 31 12.53 -10.48 4.39
CA GLN A 31 11.81 -11.51 5.15
C GLN A 31 11.85 -12.88 4.44
N GLY A 32 12.66 -13.05 3.39
CA GLY A 32 12.84 -14.30 2.67
C GLY A 32 11.74 -14.61 1.66
N GLY A 33 10.94 -13.62 1.26
CA GLY A 33 9.96 -13.77 0.19
C GLY A 33 10.52 -13.55 -1.20
N THR A 34 9.65 -13.71 -2.20
CA THR A 34 10.00 -13.66 -3.62
C THR A 34 9.38 -12.44 -4.29
N VAL A 35 10.19 -11.68 -5.03
CA VAL A 35 9.74 -10.56 -5.87
C VAL A 35 10.09 -10.83 -7.32
N GLU A 36 9.10 -10.77 -8.19
CA GLU A 36 9.26 -11.08 -9.61
C GLU A 36 8.78 -9.93 -10.50
N ARG A 37 9.38 -9.86 -11.68
CA ARG A 37 8.95 -8.95 -12.75
C ARG A 37 7.62 -9.46 -13.31
N ARG A 38 6.62 -8.59 -13.31
CA ARG A 38 5.33 -8.88 -13.92
C ARG A 38 5.45 -9.01 -15.44
N ARG A 39 4.64 -9.89 -16.03
CA ARG A 39 4.48 -9.97 -17.50
C ARG A 39 3.88 -8.68 -18.06
N GLU A 40 2.89 -8.15 -17.35
CA GLU A 40 2.24 -6.87 -17.66
C GLU A 40 2.35 -5.94 -16.47
N ARG A 41 2.56 -4.64 -16.74
CA ARG A 41 2.68 -3.63 -15.69
C ARG A 41 1.31 -3.41 -15.04
N LEU A 42 1.25 -3.32 -13.72
CA LEU A 42 0.04 -2.95 -13.02
C LEU A 42 -0.01 -1.42 -12.89
N LEU A 43 -0.83 -0.80 -13.72
CA LEU A 43 -0.91 0.66 -13.90
C LEU A 43 -2.37 1.12 -13.87
N GLY A 44 -2.77 1.81 -12.82
CA GLY A 44 -4.12 2.36 -12.69
C GLY A 44 -4.67 2.24 -11.28
N TRP A 45 -5.97 2.44 -11.13
CA TRP A 45 -6.65 2.31 -9.84
C TRP A 45 -7.17 0.88 -9.69
N GLU A 46 -6.90 0.29 -8.54
CA GLU A 46 -7.41 -1.02 -8.15
C GLU A 46 -8.24 -0.86 -6.87
N ARG A 47 -9.28 -1.68 -6.76
CA ARG A 47 -9.94 -1.92 -5.48
C ARG A 47 -9.21 -3.05 -4.78
N LEU A 48 -8.62 -2.74 -3.64
CA LEU A 48 -7.96 -3.69 -2.77
C LEU A 48 -8.99 -4.20 -1.77
N GLU A 49 -9.13 -5.52 -1.69
CA GLU A 49 -9.94 -6.19 -0.68
C GLU A 49 -9.05 -6.45 0.54
N LEU A 50 -9.50 -5.97 1.71
CA LEU A 50 -8.78 -6.04 2.97
C LEU A 50 -9.26 -7.26 3.76
N THR A 51 -8.34 -7.94 4.44
CA THR A 51 -8.71 -9.09 5.29
C THR A 51 -9.24 -8.67 6.66
N GLY A 52 -9.06 -7.39 7.04
CA GLY A 52 -9.42 -6.88 8.37
C GLY A 52 -8.59 -7.42 9.53
N THR A 53 -7.55 -8.23 9.24
CA THR A 53 -6.77 -8.94 10.27
C THR A 53 -5.74 -8.08 11.00
N HIS A 54 -5.34 -6.95 10.43
CA HIS A 54 -4.42 -6.01 11.06
C HIS A 54 -5.20 -4.95 11.85
N GLY A 55 -4.83 -4.72 13.12
CA GLY A 55 -5.59 -3.85 14.03
C GLY A 55 -5.81 -2.43 13.50
N ALA A 56 -4.82 -1.84 12.83
CA ALA A 56 -4.96 -0.53 12.20
C ALA A 56 -6.11 -0.46 11.16
N LEU A 57 -6.45 -1.59 10.54
CA LEU A 57 -7.39 -1.67 9.42
C LEU A 57 -8.68 -2.39 9.80
N ALA A 58 -8.91 -2.61 11.09
CA ALA A 58 -10.10 -3.28 11.58
C ALA A 58 -11.38 -2.54 11.15
N GLY A 59 -12.35 -3.28 10.59
CA GLY A 59 -13.61 -2.72 10.09
C GLY A 59 -13.51 -2.00 8.74
N MET A 60 -12.35 -2.05 8.05
CA MET A 60 -12.26 -1.69 6.64
C MET A 60 -12.31 -2.95 5.77
N ASP A 61 -13.30 -3.03 4.88
CA ASP A 61 -13.43 -4.16 3.96
C ASP A 61 -12.59 -3.98 2.69
N SER A 62 -12.37 -2.73 2.27
CA SER A 62 -11.69 -2.43 1.01
C SER A 62 -11.14 -1.01 0.96
N LEU A 63 -10.23 -0.75 0.03
CA LEU A 63 -9.90 0.61 -0.39
C LEU A 63 -9.60 0.70 -1.88
N SER A 64 -9.79 1.89 -2.44
CA SER A 64 -9.31 2.22 -3.79
C SER A 64 -7.88 2.76 -3.70
N ALA A 65 -6.94 2.19 -4.44
CA ALA A 65 -5.53 2.61 -4.41
C ALA A 65 -4.91 2.66 -5.81
N LEU A 66 -3.96 3.58 -5.98
CA LEU A 66 -3.21 3.73 -7.23
C LEU A 66 -2.08 2.69 -7.29
N CYS A 67 -2.10 1.84 -8.31
CA CYS A 67 -1.03 0.89 -8.60
C CYS A 67 -0.11 1.44 -9.71
N MET A 68 1.20 1.37 -9.46
CA MET A 68 2.25 1.86 -10.36
C MET A 68 3.48 0.95 -10.38
N ASN A 69 3.27 -0.37 -10.33
CA ASN A 69 4.35 -1.34 -10.16
C ASN A 69 4.58 -2.22 -11.40
N ILE A 70 5.86 -2.53 -11.63
CA ILE A 70 6.32 -3.46 -12.67
C ILE A 70 6.86 -4.76 -12.09
N ASP A 71 7.19 -4.75 -10.80
CA ASP A 71 7.57 -5.91 -10.01
C ASP A 71 6.48 -6.15 -8.96
N GLU A 72 6.34 -7.37 -8.46
CA GLU A 72 5.38 -7.72 -7.42
C GLU A 72 5.94 -8.79 -6.49
N VAL A 73 5.47 -8.82 -5.24
CA VAL A 73 5.66 -9.95 -4.35
C VAL A 73 4.73 -11.07 -4.81
N THR A 74 5.28 -12.22 -5.21
CA THR A 74 4.50 -13.32 -5.78
C THR A 74 4.06 -14.35 -4.74
N GLU A 75 4.75 -14.40 -3.60
CA GLU A 75 4.42 -15.29 -2.48
C GLU A 75 4.50 -14.53 -1.15
N VAL A 76 3.57 -14.84 -0.24
CA VAL A 76 3.58 -14.27 1.11
C VAL A 76 4.85 -14.74 1.84
N PRO A 77 5.73 -13.83 2.29
CA PRO A 77 6.97 -14.21 2.96
C PRO A 77 6.72 -14.97 4.27
N PRO A 78 7.63 -15.85 4.71
CA PRO A 78 7.56 -16.47 6.03
C PRO A 78 7.39 -15.44 7.16
N GLY A 79 6.41 -15.67 8.04
CA GLY A 79 6.12 -14.78 9.17
C GLY A 79 5.37 -13.49 8.82
N ALA A 80 4.98 -13.31 7.54
CA ALA A 80 4.05 -12.28 7.12
C ALA A 80 2.60 -12.79 7.15
N ALA A 81 1.64 -11.88 7.35
CA ALA A 81 0.23 -12.14 7.11
C ALA A 81 -0.24 -11.31 5.90
N LEU A 82 -1.10 -11.90 5.07
CA LEU A 82 -1.77 -11.19 3.98
C LEU A 82 -2.87 -10.27 4.54
N VAL A 83 -2.74 -8.98 4.26
CA VAL A 83 -3.64 -7.94 4.76
C VAL A 83 -4.54 -7.38 3.66
N ALA A 84 -4.06 -7.34 2.42
CA ALA A 84 -4.87 -6.92 1.28
C ALA A 84 -4.46 -7.64 0.01
N SER A 85 -5.40 -7.82 -0.91
CA SER A 85 -5.18 -8.36 -2.26
C SER A 85 -6.04 -7.64 -3.29
N SER A 86 -5.72 -7.76 -4.57
CA SER A 86 -6.59 -7.36 -5.67
C SER A 86 -6.45 -8.34 -6.84
N PRO A 87 -7.37 -8.35 -7.82
CA PRO A 87 -7.24 -9.21 -9.01
C PRO A 87 -5.91 -8.99 -9.75
N GLY A 88 -5.40 -7.75 -9.72
CA GLY A 88 -4.13 -7.40 -10.32
C GLY A 88 -2.89 -7.79 -9.51
N CYS A 89 -2.97 -8.02 -8.20
CA CYS A 89 -1.81 -8.34 -7.36
C CYS A 89 -2.26 -9.11 -6.10
N ALA A 90 -1.73 -10.33 -5.92
CA ALA A 90 -2.14 -11.18 -4.80
C ALA A 90 -1.64 -10.65 -3.43
N CYS A 91 -0.45 -10.05 -3.39
CA CYS A 91 0.18 -9.54 -2.17
C CYS A 91 0.12 -8.00 -2.11
N GLN A 92 -1.08 -7.41 -2.14
CA GLN A 92 -1.22 -5.95 -2.12
C GLN A 92 -0.81 -5.33 -0.79
N ALA A 93 -1.10 -5.97 0.35
CA ALA A 93 -0.57 -5.53 1.62
C ALA A 93 -0.20 -6.70 2.51
N LEU A 94 0.90 -6.55 3.25
CA LEU A 94 1.43 -7.55 4.16
C LEU A 94 1.71 -6.92 5.52
N SER A 95 1.49 -7.67 6.60
CA SER A 95 1.92 -7.29 7.93
C SER A 95 2.91 -8.28 8.52
N TYR A 96 3.85 -7.77 9.31
CA TYR A 96 4.87 -8.55 10.02
C TYR A 96 4.69 -8.27 11.51
N GLY A 97 3.79 -9.03 12.13
CA GLY A 97 3.24 -8.70 13.45
C GLY A 97 2.60 -7.31 13.49
N ASP A 98 2.62 -6.68 14.66
CA ASP A 98 2.08 -5.32 14.87
C ASP A 98 3.13 -4.20 14.67
N ARG A 99 4.30 -4.53 14.11
CA ARG A 99 5.41 -3.57 13.95
C ARG A 99 5.56 -3.05 12.54
N MET A 100 5.12 -3.79 11.54
CA MET A 100 5.34 -3.39 10.16
C MET A 100 4.15 -3.76 9.29
N LEU A 101 3.67 -2.76 8.55
CA LEU A 101 2.60 -2.89 7.57
C LEU A 101 3.14 -2.36 6.24
N THR A 102 2.99 -3.13 5.18
CA THR A 102 3.48 -2.75 3.86
C THR A 102 2.39 -2.84 2.82
N CYS A 103 2.44 -1.99 1.79
CA CYS A 103 1.45 -1.94 0.71
C CYS A 103 2.15 -1.81 -0.65
N GLN A 104 1.75 -2.59 -1.65
CA GLN A 104 2.30 -2.52 -3.00
C GLN A 104 1.75 -1.32 -3.78
N ALA A 105 0.48 -0.98 -3.55
CA ALA A 105 -0.17 0.19 -4.10
C ALA A 105 0.20 1.48 -3.34
N HIS A 106 -0.25 2.62 -3.85
CA HIS A 106 -0.03 3.95 -3.29
C HIS A 106 -1.33 4.54 -2.71
N PRO A 107 -1.79 4.10 -1.52
CA PRO A 107 -2.97 4.67 -0.86
C PRO A 107 -2.76 6.12 -0.39
N GLU A 108 -1.52 6.61 -0.34
CA GLU A 108 -1.23 8.04 -0.12
C GLU A 108 -1.63 8.92 -1.31
N MET A 109 -1.91 8.31 -2.47
CA MET A 109 -2.43 9.01 -3.62
C MET A 109 -3.95 9.05 -3.52
N ASN A 110 -4.47 10.18 -3.01
CA ASN A 110 -5.87 10.48 -3.01
C ASN A 110 -6.36 10.81 -4.44
N PRO A 111 -7.40 10.11 -4.94
CA PRO A 111 -7.90 10.31 -6.29
C PRO A 111 -8.21 11.77 -6.63
N HIS A 112 -8.71 12.57 -5.69
CA HIS A 112 -9.19 13.94 -5.93
C HIS A 112 -8.13 15.00 -5.69
N ARG A 113 -7.28 14.81 -4.68
CA ARG A 113 -6.27 15.80 -4.30
C ARG A 113 -5.02 15.72 -5.16
N ASN A 114 -4.51 14.52 -5.42
CA ASN A 114 -3.24 14.33 -6.13
C ASN A 114 -3.31 13.24 -7.22
N GLY A 115 -4.44 12.55 -7.39
CA GLY A 115 -4.59 11.46 -8.36
C GLY A 115 -4.37 11.87 -9.81
N ALA A 116 -4.71 13.11 -10.19
CA ALA A 116 -4.44 13.62 -11.54
C ALA A 116 -2.93 13.80 -11.80
N ALA A 117 -2.20 14.37 -10.83
CA ALA A 117 -0.75 14.56 -10.92
C ALA A 117 -0.02 13.21 -10.89
N ALA A 118 -0.43 12.30 -10.01
CA ALA A 118 0.13 10.94 -9.93
C ALA A 118 -0.10 10.17 -11.25
N SER A 119 -1.31 10.24 -11.80
CA SER A 119 -1.62 9.66 -13.12
C SER A 119 -0.75 10.27 -14.21
N ALA A 120 -0.57 11.60 -14.25
CA ALA A 120 0.27 12.26 -15.24
C ALA A 120 1.75 11.85 -15.13
N ALA A 121 2.30 11.78 -13.91
CA ALA A 121 3.66 11.30 -13.67
C ALA A 121 3.84 9.86 -14.15
N ALA A 122 2.86 8.99 -13.89
CA ALA A 122 2.88 7.61 -14.38
C ALA A 122 2.92 7.53 -15.92
N LEU A 123 2.22 8.42 -16.62
CA LEU A 123 2.23 8.48 -18.09
C LEU A 123 3.56 8.93 -18.65
N LEU A 124 4.19 9.91 -18.01
CA LEU A 124 5.53 10.37 -18.39
C LEU A 124 6.53 9.23 -18.25
N LEU A 125 6.48 8.49 -17.14
CA LEU A 125 7.30 7.28 -16.94
C LEU A 125 7.02 6.20 -17.99
N CYS A 126 5.78 6.12 -18.47
CA CYS A 126 5.38 5.21 -19.55
C CYS A 126 5.56 5.79 -20.96
N ARG A 127 6.27 6.91 -21.10
CA ARG A 127 6.58 7.59 -22.37
C ARG A 127 5.33 7.90 -23.22
N GLY A 128 4.25 8.35 -22.58
CA GLY A 128 3.06 8.84 -23.28
C GLY A 128 2.22 7.77 -23.97
N ARG A 129 2.34 6.48 -23.59
CA ARG A 129 1.56 5.39 -24.16
C ARG A 129 0.04 5.57 -23.90
N PRO A 130 -0.81 5.81 -24.92
CA PRO A 130 -2.23 6.13 -24.71
C PRO A 130 -3.05 5.00 -24.06
N ALA A 131 -2.64 3.74 -24.24
CA ALA A 131 -3.26 2.60 -23.58
C ALA A 131 -3.10 2.67 -22.05
N VAL A 132 -1.93 3.12 -21.58
CA VAL A 132 -1.65 3.33 -20.16
C VAL A 132 -2.50 4.49 -19.63
N TYR A 133 -2.65 5.58 -20.40
CA TYR A 133 -3.57 6.66 -19.99
C TYR A 133 -5.00 6.19 -19.78
N ARG A 134 -5.49 5.35 -20.69
CA ARG A 134 -6.83 4.77 -20.56
C ARG A 134 -6.93 3.88 -19.33
N SER A 135 -5.91 3.11 -18.96
CA SER A 135 -5.94 2.30 -17.73
C SER A 135 -5.96 3.15 -16.47
N PHE A 136 -5.23 4.28 -16.42
CA PHE A 136 -5.29 5.20 -15.28
C PHE A 136 -6.63 5.93 -15.14
N ARG A 137 -7.30 6.22 -16.26
CA ARG A 137 -8.64 6.83 -16.20
C ARG A 137 -9.72 5.81 -15.86
N ARG A 138 -9.59 4.59 -16.37
CA ARG A 138 -10.55 3.52 -16.14
C ARG A 138 -10.41 3.04 -14.69
N GLY A 139 -11.52 2.91 -13.98
CA GLY A 139 -11.51 2.46 -12.60
C GLY A 139 -11.06 3.52 -11.58
N ARG A 140 -10.80 4.78 -12.00
CA ARG A 140 -10.60 5.87 -11.04
C ARG A 140 -11.87 5.96 -10.16
N PRO A 141 -11.72 5.91 -8.83
CA PRO A 141 -12.86 5.95 -7.93
C PRO A 141 -13.53 7.34 -7.92
N ASP A 142 -14.76 7.36 -7.42
CA ASP A 142 -15.60 8.57 -7.35
C ASP A 142 -15.00 9.66 -6.46
N ALA A 143 -15.34 10.92 -6.74
CA ALA A 143 -15.12 12.13 -5.93
C ALA A 143 -15.30 11.93 -4.42
N SER A 144 -16.31 11.16 -4.03
CA SER A 144 -16.65 10.92 -2.64
C SER A 144 -15.90 9.75 -2.00
N ASP A 145 -15.14 8.95 -2.77
CA ASP A 145 -14.37 7.83 -2.21
C ASP A 145 -13.24 8.35 -1.32
N ALA A 146 -13.42 8.18 -0.01
CA ALA A 146 -12.47 8.56 1.02
C ALA A 146 -11.66 7.37 1.56
N SER A 147 -11.75 6.18 0.95
CA SER A 147 -11.16 4.96 1.50
C SER A 147 -9.63 5.01 1.62
N SER A 148 -8.92 5.62 0.65
CA SER A 148 -7.47 5.80 0.73
C SER A 148 -7.08 6.76 1.87
N ASP A 149 -7.89 7.81 2.09
CA ASP A 149 -7.66 8.76 3.19
C ASP A 149 -7.90 8.11 4.56
N GLU A 150 -9.00 7.36 4.67
CA GLU A 150 -9.35 6.57 5.85
C GLU A 150 -8.20 5.60 6.20
N PHE A 151 -7.70 4.87 5.20
CA PHE A 151 -6.55 3.98 5.35
C PHE A 151 -5.32 4.74 5.87
N MET A 152 -4.94 5.85 5.25
CA MET A 152 -3.74 6.59 5.64
C MET A 152 -3.87 7.23 7.02
N LYS A 153 -5.06 7.71 7.41
CA LYS A 153 -5.32 8.21 8.78
C LYS A 153 -5.16 7.11 9.81
N ARG A 154 -5.68 5.91 9.52
CA ARG A 154 -5.56 4.74 10.37
C ARG A 154 -4.13 4.27 10.54
N VAL A 155 -3.39 4.17 9.44
CA VAL A 155 -1.95 3.87 9.46
C VAL A 155 -1.19 4.93 10.26
N ALA A 156 -1.49 6.22 10.08
CA ALA A 156 -0.85 7.29 10.85
C ALA A 156 -1.11 7.19 12.36
N GLY A 157 -2.34 6.89 12.77
CA GLY A 157 -2.67 6.66 14.19
C GLY A 157 -1.97 5.45 14.77
N TRP A 158 -1.91 4.35 14.01
CA TRP A 158 -1.15 3.16 14.40
C TRP A 158 0.35 3.49 14.54
N LEU A 159 0.96 4.19 13.59
CA LEU A 159 2.36 4.64 13.70
C LEU A 159 2.61 5.51 14.93
N ALA A 160 1.63 6.34 15.32
CA ALA A 160 1.70 7.18 16.51
C ALA A 160 1.50 6.44 17.84
N GLY A 161 1.17 5.15 17.82
CA GLY A 161 0.93 4.36 19.04
C GLY A 161 -0.50 4.47 19.59
N SER A 162 -1.42 5.13 18.89
CA SER A 162 -2.81 5.27 19.33
C SER A 162 -3.58 3.95 19.12
N ALA A 163 -4.38 3.55 20.11
CA ALA A 163 -5.20 2.35 20.02
C ALA A 163 -6.41 2.49 19.06
N ASP A 164 -6.77 3.72 18.68
CA ASP A 164 -7.74 4.00 17.62
C ASP A 164 -7.63 5.49 17.19
N PRO A 165 -7.22 5.82 15.95
CA PRO A 165 -7.20 7.20 15.48
C PRO A 165 -8.57 7.82 15.24
N LEU A 166 -9.64 7.02 15.23
CA LEU A 166 -11.01 7.48 15.01
C LEU A 166 -11.83 7.58 16.30
N SER A 167 -11.28 7.15 17.44
CA SER A 167 -11.87 7.47 18.73
C SER A 167 -11.61 8.96 19.02
N THR A 168 -12.48 9.84 18.55
CA THR A 168 -12.63 11.14 19.18
C THR A 168 -13.01 10.89 20.64
N GLY A 169 -12.10 11.22 21.55
CA GLY A 169 -12.33 11.05 22.98
C GLY A 169 -13.60 11.80 23.38
N ASP A 170 -14.62 11.05 23.76
CA ASP A 170 -15.68 11.55 24.62
C ASP A 170 -15.49 10.90 25.99
N GLY A 171 -15.45 11.73 27.02
CA GLY A 171 -15.36 11.31 28.42
C GLY A 171 -13.96 11.37 29.04
N ARG A 172 -13.59 12.55 29.57
CA ARG A 172 -13.66 12.84 31.02
C ARG A 172 -13.39 14.31 31.30
#